data_AF-A0A7C4AKF6-F1
#
_entry.id   AF-A0A7C4AKF6-F1
#
_cell.length_a   1.000
_cell.length_b   1.000
_cell.length_c   1.000
_cell.angle_alpha   90.00
_cell.angle_beta   90.00
_cell.angle_gamma   90.00
#
_symmetry.space_group_name_H-M   'P 1'
#
loop_
_entity.id
_entity.type
_entity.pdbx_description
1 polymer ?
#
loop_
_entity_poly.entity_id
_entity_poly.type
_entity_poly.pdbx_seq_one_letter_code
_entity_poly.pdbx_strand_id
1 'polypeptide(L)'
;MNIFQYIKRHTIQVYVVAAVIVFVSVVGVRIARQNSGNTEQVTNARTVSLVQATAFRGDGASISADGTIESLQQADLKSQVAAPVARIEVKIGDVVLAGQPLVIFQNADYAANVEQARAALAAQQARLNDMKNGARPEDLNISSAQLATAQSSLNDTYVSAVNSMNDAYGKAEDVVRKQLDQFFLNGEFYPKLIFNTSLGSASNAAELQRRVASEELNNWKNELADLSASSDHTTIAQELSRSLSHLAKIRDFTNAVMEALNVSLSISESQLLSYKSVVSGARTSINGAISTLNGLQQSINTQTLTVKQLQSALDLKKAGATAEAIAAQEAAVQQAAAALAAAQAQYAKTVVRAPFSGKVAALPVRVGELVSPGQLVVSVVNTAGLQVKAYVSEEDRAKISEGASAIINGSVSGTVVRIAPSINSTTRKVEVNIAISQTNTSTESLIVGASAHVEIAATTSESATSTSVYYLPLQAIKVGDGSMGYVYTVGTDNKVEEHRVVLGPVEGEKVSVLDGLRDDMKLIVPVYELKAGDVVSVASGTSGN
;
A
#
# COMPACT_ATOMS: atom_id res chain seq x y z
N MET A 1 39.79 -30.77 133.38
CA MET A 1 39.31 -31.16 134.73
C MET A 1 37.83 -31.49 134.62
N ASN A 2 37.45 -32.66 135.12
CA ASN A 2 36.16 -33.33 134.91
C ASN A 2 34.93 -32.43 135.05
N ILE A 3 34.16 -32.27 133.97
CA ILE A 3 32.85 -31.60 133.92
C ILE A 3 31.68 -32.63 133.96
N PHE A 4 31.98 -33.84 134.44
CA PHE A 4 30.98 -34.86 134.80
C PHE A 4 30.15 -34.50 136.05
N GLN A 5 30.24 -33.27 136.56
CA GLN A 5 29.48 -32.77 137.72
C GLN A 5 28.33 -31.81 137.38
N TYR A 6 27.94 -31.68 136.11
CA TYR A 6 26.79 -30.87 135.72
C TYR A 6 25.59 -31.69 135.19
N ILE A 7 25.49 -32.95 135.62
CA ILE A 7 24.25 -33.74 135.59
C ILE A 7 23.74 -33.85 137.02
N LYS A 8 22.91 -32.89 137.46
CA LYS A 8 21.87 -33.15 138.47
C LYS A 8 20.86 -32.03 138.75
N ARG A 9 20.93 -30.87 138.08
CA ARG A 9 20.01 -29.74 138.39
C ARG A 9 19.18 -29.18 137.22
N HIS A 10 19.37 -29.64 135.97
CA HIS A 10 18.55 -29.17 134.82
C HIS A 10 18.15 -30.28 133.83
N THR A 11 17.98 -31.51 134.32
CA THR A 11 17.68 -32.69 133.49
C THR A 11 16.20 -32.88 133.12
N ILE A 12 15.27 -32.03 133.54
CA ILE A 12 13.85 -32.16 133.15
C ILE A 12 13.40 -31.07 132.16
N GLN A 13 13.89 -29.82 132.30
CA GLN A 13 13.47 -28.71 131.43
C GLN A 13 14.13 -28.75 130.03
N VAL A 14 15.31 -29.35 129.89
CA VAL A 14 16.00 -29.46 128.58
C VAL A 14 15.40 -30.59 127.71
N TYR A 15 14.91 -31.67 128.32
CA TYR A 15 14.26 -32.76 127.57
C TYR A 15 12.85 -32.40 127.09
N VAL A 16 12.11 -31.55 127.83
CA VAL A 16 10.76 -31.12 127.40
C VAL A 16 10.84 -30.19 126.18
N VAL A 17 11.81 -29.27 126.13
CA VAL A 17 11.98 -28.37 124.97
C VAL A 17 12.55 -29.11 123.76
N ALA A 18 13.47 -30.07 123.96
CA ALA A 18 13.97 -30.93 122.88
C ALA A 18 12.88 -31.89 122.35
N ALA A 19 12.00 -32.42 123.21
CA ALA A 19 10.90 -33.27 122.80
C ALA A 19 9.85 -32.51 121.97
N VAL A 20 9.57 -31.24 122.30
CA VAL A 20 8.61 -30.42 121.54
C VAL A 20 9.14 -30.02 120.16
N ILE A 21 10.45 -29.77 120.02
CA ILE A 21 11.07 -29.42 118.72
C ILE A 21 11.23 -30.64 117.80
N VAL A 22 11.45 -31.85 118.35
CA VAL A 22 11.42 -33.10 117.57
C VAL A 22 9.98 -33.52 117.22
N PHE A 23 9.00 -33.20 118.06
CA PHE A 23 7.59 -33.49 117.77
C PHE A 23 7.02 -32.62 116.65
N VAL A 24 7.41 -31.33 116.57
CA VAL A 24 6.94 -30.43 115.49
C VAL A 24 7.63 -30.73 114.14
N SER A 25 8.85 -31.26 114.15
CA SER A 25 9.58 -31.64 112.91
C SER A 25 9.20 -33.03 112.38
N VAL A 26 8.75 -33.95 113.24
CA VAL A 26 8.27 -35.30 112.81
C VAL A 26 6.80 -35.27 112.34
N VAL A 27 5.99 -34.32 112.84
CA VAL A 27 4.59 -34.14 112.38
C VAL A 27 4.52 -33.43 111.01
N GLY A 28 5.50 -32.59 110.65
CA GLY A 28 5.58 -31.91 109.34
C GLY A 28 5.96 -32.82 108.17
N VAL A 29 6.60 -33.97 108.41
CA VAL A 29 7.05 -34.89 107.34
C VAL A 29 6.15 -36.14 107.20
N ARG A 30 5.23 -36.39 108.16
CA ARG A 30 4.22 -37.46 108.07
C ARG A 30 2.91 -37.04 107.41
N ILE A 31 2.71 -35.74 107.10
CA ILE A 31 1.57 -35.20 106.35
C ILE A 31 1.79 -35.25 104.81
N ALA A 32 2.86 -35.90 104.33
CA ALA A 32 3.15 -36.02 102.91
C ALA A 32 2.99 -37.44 102.30
N ARG A 33 2.86 -38.54 103.06
CA ARG A 33 2.66 -39.89 102.47
C ARG A 33 1.89 -40.85 103.39
N GLN A 34 0.76 -41.35 102.87
CA GLN A 34 -0.08 -42.48 103.33
C GLN A 34 -0.80 -42.26 104.68
N ASN A 35 -2.14 -42.34 104.79
CA ASN A 35 -2.99 -43.36 104.21
C ASN A 35 -4.47 -42.92 104.21
N SER A 36 -5.16 -43.22 103.11
CA SER A 36 -6.54 -43.70 103.00
C SER A 36 -7.65 -43.01 103.82
N GLY A 37 -8.33 -42.09 103.16
CA GLY A 37 -9.71 -41.67 103.42
C GLY A 37 -10.56 -41.84 102.17
N ASN A 38 -11.78 -42.32 102.39
CA ASN A 38 -12.80 -42.68 101.41
C ASN A 38 -13.37 -41.47 100.64
N THR A 39 -13.76 -41.72 99.39
CA THR A 39 -14.88 -41.11 98.62
C THR A 39 -14.81 -39.62 98.23
N GLU A 40 -14.66 -39.36 96.93
CA GLU A 40 -15.59 -38.51 96.19
C GLU A 40 -15.60 -38.85 94.69
N GLN A 41 -16.77 -38.66 94.08
CA GLN A 41 -17.22 -39.29 92.85
C GLN A 41 -16.71 -38.64 91.56
N VAL A 42 -16.76 -39.47 90.53
CA VAL A 42 -16.47 -39.27 89.11
C VAL A 42 -17.35 -38.21 88.45
N THR A 43 -16.76 -37.33 87.63
CA THR A 43 -17.24 -37.14 86.24
C THR A 43 -16.06 -36.73 85.32
N ASN A 44 -15.49 -37.71 84.61
CA ASN A 44 -14.58 -37.45 83.49
C ASN A 44 -15.41 -36.94 82.30
N ALA A 45 -15.31 -35.65 81.96
CA ALA A 45 -15.82 -35.14 80.69
C ALA A 45 -14.78 -35.40 79.58
N ARG A 46 -15.17 -36.05 78.48
CA ARG A 46 -14.31 -36.34 77.33
C ARG A 46 -14.07 -35.06 76.52
N THR A 47 -12.85 -34.82 76.05
CA THR A 47 -12.50 -33.64 75.24
C THR A 47 -12.77 -33.90 73.76
N VAL A 48 -13.49 -33.02 73.06
CA VAL A 48 -13.84 -33.14 71.63
C VAL A 48 -13.35 -31.93 70.82
N SER A 49 -13.00 -32.14 69.53
CA SER A 49 -12.62 -31.09 68.58
C SER A 49 -13.81 -30.73 67.68
N LEU A 50 -14.02 -29.43 67.47
CA LEU A 50 -15.13 -28.90 66.68
C LEU A 50 -14.61 -28.30 65.36
N VAL A 51 -15.12 -28.81 64.24
CA VAL A 51 -14.83 -28.27 62.89
C VAL A 51 -16.12 -27.71 62.29
N GLN A 52 -16.08 -26.51 61.70
CA GLN A 52 -17.26 -25.94 61.04
C GLN A 52 -17.64 -26.76 59.80
N ALA A 53 -18.94 -26.98 59.58
CA ALA A 53 -19.45 -27.71 58.42
C ALA A 53 -19.01 -27.08 57.08
N THR A 54 -18.85 -25.76 57.02
CA THR A 54 -18.34 -25.02 55.84
C THR A 54 -16.98 -25.48 55.35
N ALA A 55 -16.11 -25.97 56.24
CA ALA A 55 -14.78 -26.48 55.88
C ALA A 55 -14.83 -27.74 54.99
N PHE A 56 -16.00 -28.39 54.91
CA PHE A 56 -16.22 -29.60 54.14
C PHE A 56 -17.07 -29.37 52.88
N ARG A 57 -17.37 -28.12 52.53
CA ARG A 57 -18.18 -27.81 51.34
C ARG A 57 -17.40 -28.13 50.06
N GLY A 58 -17.99 -28.91 49.15
CA GLY A 58 -17.38 -29.19 47.85
C GLY A 58 -17.69 -28.09 46.83
N ASP A 59 -16.65 -27.54 46.19
CA ASP A 59 -16.81 -26.77 44.95
C ASP A 59 -17.17 -27.75 43.81
N GLY A 60 -18.12 -27.36 42.96
CA GLY A 60 -18.82 -28.27 42.03
C GLY A 60 -17.92 -29.06 41.06
N ALA A 61 -18.51 -30.07 40.40
CA ALA A 61 -17.83 -30.96 39.47
C ALA A 61 -17.04 -30.20 38.39
N SER A 62 -15.73 -30.46 38.29
CA SER A 62 -14.86 -29.98 37.22
C SER A 62 -14.59 -31.09 36.20
N ILE A 63 -14.47 -30.71 34.94
CA ILE A 63 -14.11 -31.60 33.84
C ILE A 63 -12.63 -31.38 33.54
N SER A 64 -11.86 -32.45 33.70
CA SER A 64 -10.44 -32.43 33.38
C SER A 64 -10.21 -32.77 31.91
N ALA A 65 -9.37 -31.99 31.24
CA ALA A 65 -9.03 -32.16 29.84
C ALA A 65 -7.56 -31.79 29.57
N ASP A 66 -6.89 -32.62 28.77
CA ASP A 66 -5.54 -32.30 28.30
C ASP A 66 -5.61 -31.59 26.95
N GLY A 67 -4.77 -30.56 26.81
CA GLY A 67 -4.68 -29.73 25.63
C GLY A 67 -3.26 -29.29 25.31
N THR A 68 -3.11 -28.50 24.26
CA THR A 68 -1.85 -27.86 23.88
C THR A 68 -2.03 -26.36 23.87
N ILE A 69 -1.05 -25.62 24.38
CA ILE A 69 -1.05 -24.16 24.34
C ILE A 69 -0.69 -23.72 22.92
N GLU A 70 -1.58 -22.99 22.27
CA GLU A 70 -1.37 -22.39 20.95
C GLU A 70 -1.41 -20.87 21.04
N SER A 71 -0.74 -20.20 20.10
CA SER A 71 -0.92 -18.76 19.93
C SER A 71 -2.16 -18.50 19.07
N LEU A 72 -2.93 -17.47 19.42
CA LEU A 72 -4.03 -16.97 18.58
C LEU A 72 -3.54 -16.49 17.21
N GLN A 73 -2.27 -16.08 17.11
CA GLN A 73 -1.67 -15.61 15.88
C GLN A 73 -0.26 -16.17 15.76
N GLN A 74 -0.08 -17.12 14.85
CA GLN A 74 1.22 -17.66 14.46
C GLN A 74 1.40 -17.50 12.95
N ALA A 75 2.59 -17.04 12.55
CA ALA A 75 2.95 -16.90 11.14
C ALA A 75 4.29 -17.56 10.86
N ASP A 76 4.26 -18.55 9.97
CA ASP A 76 5.43 -19.20 9.41
C ASP A 76 5.83 -18.49 8.12
N LEU A 77 6.85 -17.64 8.23
CA LEU A 77 7.36 -16.84 7.15
C LEU A 77 8.34 -17.65 6.32
N LYS A 78 7.91 -17.97 5.10
CA LYS A 78 8.67 -18.74 4.12
C LYS A 78 9.35 -17.82 3.11
N SER A 79 10.48 -18.27 2.57
CA SER A 79 11.14 -17.54 1.50
C SER A 79 10.27 -17.53 0.24
N GLN A 80 10.23 -16.41 -0.45
CA GLN A 80 9.57 -16.29 -1.75
C GLN A 80 10.58 -16.20 -2.91
N VAL A 81 11.87 -16.17 -2.59
CA VAL A 81 12.97 -16.02 -3.56
C VAL A 81 14.07 -17.03 -3.28
N ALA A 82 14.82 -17.41 -4.32
CA ALA A 82 16.05 -18.17 -4.15
C ALA A 82 17.21 -17.18 -3.98
N ALA A 83 17.80 -17.11 -2.79
CA ALA A 83 18.91 -16.20 -2.50
C ALA A 83 19.66 -16.60 -1.22
N PRO A 84 20.97 -16.29 -1.12
CA PRO A 84 21.70 -16.42 0.14
C PRO A 84 21.18 -15.45 1.22
N VAL A 85 21.18 -15.88 2.48
CA VAL A 85 20.91 -15.00 3.62
C VAL A 85 22.07 -14.04 3.81
N ALA A 86 21.84 -12.73 3.62
CA ALA A 86 22.87 -11.71 3.80
C ALA A 86 23.02 -11.33 5.28
N ARG A 87 21.89 -11.13 5.97
CA ARG A 87 21.88 -10.81 7.41
C ARG A 87 20.58 -11.24 8.07
N ILE A 88 20.70 -11.53 9.37
CA ILE A 88 19.60 -11.85 10.26
C ILE A 88 19.57 -10.75 11.32
N GLU A 89 18.43 -10.07 11.44
CA GLU A 89 18.26 -8.89 12.30
C GLU A 89 17.67 -9.25 13.68
N VAL A 90 17.31 -10.52 13.90
CA VAL A 90 16.61 -11.00 15.10
C VAL A 90 17.18 -12.33 15.59
N LYS A 91 16.96 -12.64 16.85
CA LYS A 91 17.28 -13.93 17.49
C LYS A 91 16.01 -14.61 18.00
N ILE A 92 16.11 -15.91 18.24
CA ILE A 92 15.03 -16.68 18.87
C ILE A 92 14.74 -16.07 20.25
N GLY A 93 13.46 -15.81 20.54
CA GLY A 93 13.01 -15.17 21.77
C GLY A 93 12.87 -13.64 21.71
N ASP A 94 13.42 -12.98 20.68
CA ASP A 94 13.32 -11.53 20.53
C ASP A 94 11.87 -11.09 20.29
N VAL A 95 11.51 -9.94 20.86
CA VAL A 95 10.23 -9.26 20.60
C VAL A 95 10.37 -8.45 19.32
N VAL A 96 9.43 -8.63 18.40
CA VAL A 96 9.41 -7.96 17.09
C VAL A 96 8.11 -7.19 16.91
N LEU A 97 8.19 -6.08 16.18
CA LEU A 97 7.03 -5.26 15.82
C LEU A 97 6.52 -5.61 14.42
N ALA A 98 5.24 -5.39 14.16
CA ALA A 98 4.66 -5.50 12.83
C ALA A 98 5.46 -4.66 11.80
N GLY A 99 5.82 -5.26 10.67
CA GLY A 99 6.61 -4.64 9.60
C GLY A 99 8.14 -4.64 9.80
N GLN A 100 8.63 -5.03 10.98
CA GLN A 100 10.07 -5.08 11.28
C GLN A 100 10.78 -6.09 10.36
N PRO A 101 11.92 -5.73 9.72
CA PRO A 101 12.77 -6.68 9.02
C PRO A 101 13.32 -7.75 9.97
N LEU A 102 13.20 -9.01 9.60
CA LEU A 102 13.68 -10.15 10.38
C LEU A 102 14.91 -10.78 9.72
N VAL A 103 14.78 -11.07 8.42
CA VAL A 103 15.84 -11.68 7.61
C VAL A 103 15.92 -10.94 6.28
N ILE A 104 17.14 -10.64 5.87
CA ILE A 104 17.42 -9.94 4.63
C ILE A 104 18.31 -10.83 3.77
N PHE A 105 17.81 -11.18 2.60
CA PHE A 105 18.55 -11.93 1.59
C PHE A 105 19.46 -11.00 0.79
N GLN A 106 20.48 -11.58 0.16
CA GLN A 106 21.35 -10.84 -0.76
C GLN A 106 20.52 -10.30 -1.93
N ASN A 107 20.51 -8.98 -2.08
CA ASN A 107 19.56 -8.29 -2.95
C ASN A 107 20.16 -7.23 -3.87
N ALA A 108 21.48 -7.27 -4.09
CA ALA A 108 22.18 -6.33 -4.96
C ALA A 108 21.61 -6.35 -6.39
N ASP A 109 21.38 -7.54 -6.97
CA ASP A 109 20.82 -7.68 -8.32
C ASP A 109 19.37 -7.18 -8.39
N TYR A 110 18.57 -7.45 -7.35
CA TYR A 110 17.21 -6.96 -7.28
C TYR A 110 17.14 -5.43 -7.14
N ALA A 111 18.04 -4.84 -6.36
CA ALA A 111 18.17 -3.39 -6.25
C ALA A 111 18.60 -2.77 -7.59
N ALA A 112 19.59 -3.37 -8.26
CA ALA A 112 20.04 -2.95 -9.59
C ALA A 112 18.90 -3.00 -10.62
N ASN A 113 18.06 -4.05 -10.59
CA ASN A 113 16.89 -4.18 -11.44
C ASN A 113 15.85 -3.08 -11.19
N VAL A 114 15.64 -2.68 -9.91
CA VAL A 114 14.76 -1.54 -9.56
C VAL A 114 15.32 -0.24 -10.14
N GLU A 115 16.62 0.02 -9.99
CA GLU A 115 17.25 1.22 -10.55
C GLU A 115 17.19 1.23 -12.08
N GLN A 116 17.41 0.09 -12.73
CA GLN A 116 17.26 -0.05 -14.19
C GLN A 116 15.83 0.26 -14.64
N ALA A 117 14.82 -0.30 -13.97
CA ALA A 117 13.42 -0.04 -14.31
C ALA A 117 13.02 1.42 -14.03
N ARG A 118 13.57 2.05 -12.98
CA ARG A 118 13.37 3.47 -12.68
C ARG A 118 13.97 4.35 -13.77
N ALA A 119 15.19 4.05 -14.20
CA ALA A 119 15.84 4.77 -15.30
C ALA A 119 15.06 4.62 -16.61
N ALA A 120 14.54 3.42 -16.90
CA ALA A 120 13.69 3.18 -18.06
C ALA A 120 12.39 4.01 -18.02
N LEU A 121 11.72 4.08 -16.87
CA LEU A 121 10.55 4.95 -16.67
C LEU A 121 10.90 6.43 -16.89
N ALA A 122 11.99 6.90 -16.27
CA ALA A 122 12.44 8.29 -16.42
C ALA A 122 12.73 8.65 -17.89
N ALA A 123 13.33 7.73 -18.65
CA ALA A 123 13.57 7.92 -20.08
C ALA A 123 12.27 8.04 -20.88
N GLN A 124 11.24 7.22 -20.59
CA GLN A 124 9.94 7.34 -21.27
C GLN A 124 9.19 8.62 -20.89
N GLN A 125 9.31 9.07 -19.65
CA GLN A 125 8.74 10.34 -19.18
C GLN A 125 9.42 11.54 -19.86
N ALA A 126 10.75 11.52 -20.00
CA ALA A 126 11.48 12.55 -20.73
C ALA A 126 11.01 12.65 -22.18
N ARG A 127 10.88 11.51 -22.88
CA ARG A 127 10.36 11.46 -24.25
C ARG A 127 8.93 11.99 -24.35
N LEU A 128 8.05 11.67 -23.41
CA LEU A 128 6.69 12.19 -23.38
C LEU A 128 6.68 13.72 -23.20
N ASN A 129 7.55 14.24 -22.32
CA ASN A 129 7.66 15.68 -22.10
C ASN A 129 8.19 16.40 -23.35
N ASP A 130 9.19 15.83 -24.03
CA ASP A 130 9.70 16.38 -25.30
C ASP A 130 8.58 16.42 -26.36
N MET A 131 7.77 15.37 -26.46
CA MET A 131 6.63 15.33 -27.39
C MET A 131 5.55 16.36 -27.04
N LYS A 132 5.29 16.61 -25.75
CA LYS A 132 4.30 17.60 -25.27
C LYS A 132 4.78 19.04 -25.41
N ASN A 133 6.07 19.29 -25.21
CA ASN A 133 6.67 20.63 -25.33
C ASN A 133 6.81 21.09 -26.78
N GLY A 134 6.75 20.16 -27.75
CA GLY A 134 6.77 20.47 -29.16
C GLY A 134 8.15 20.94 -29.65
N ALA A 135 8.17 21.67 -30.76
CA ALA A 135 9.41 22.19 -31.33
C ALA A 135 10.05 23.24 -30.42
N ARG A 136 11.38 23.22 -30.33
CA ARG A 136 12.15 24.17 -29.53
C ARG A 136 11.96 25.61 -30.05
N PRO A 137 11.89 26.62 -29.18
CA PRO A 137 11.75 28.02 -29.59
C PRO A 137 12.84 28.48 -30.57
N GLU A 138 14.08 28.00 -30.38
CA GLU A 138 15.19 28.32 -31.26
C GLU A 138 14.97 27.80 -32.70
N ASP A 139 14.45 26.57 -32.83
CA ASP A 139 14.15 25.97 -34.14
C ASP A 139 12.98 26.67 -34.84
N LEU A 140 11.97 27.08 -34.06
CA LEU A 140 10.84 27.87 -34.56
C LEU A 140 11.30 29.24 -35.04
N ASN A 141 12.19 29.91 -34.28
CA ASN A 141 12.74 31.20 -34.64
C ASN A 141 13.55 31.13 -35.94
N ILE A 142 14.42 30.12 -36.09
CA ILE A 142 15.18 29.89 -37.33
C ILE A 142 14.23 29.69 -38.52
N SER A 143 13.22 28.84 -38.35
CA SER A 143 12.26 28.54 -39.42
C SER A 143 11.42 29.77 -39.80
N SER A 144 11.02 30.57 -38.80
CA SER A 144 10.29 31.83 -39.02
C SER A 144 11.14 32.90 -39.71
N ALA A 145 12.43 32.99 -39.38
CA ALA A 145 13.37 33.89 -40.04
C ALA A 145 13.59 33.50 -41.51
N GLN A 146 13.73 32.20 -41.79
CA GLN A 146 13.84 31.69 -43.17
C GLN A 146 12.60 32.04 -43.99
N LEU A 147 11.40 31.86 -43.43
CA LEU A 147 10.15 32.25 -44.07
C LEU A 147 10.10 33.76 -44.33
N ALA A 148 10.46 34.59 -43.34
CA ALA A 148 10.48 36.05 -43.49
C ALA A 148 11.45 36.51 -44.59
N THR A 149 12.65 35.91 -44.67
CA THR A 149 13.59 36.17 -45.75
C THR A 149 13.00 35.81 -47.11
N ALA A 150 12.38 34.64 -47.25
CA ALA A 150 11.76 34.21 -48.51
C ALA A 150 10.58 35.12 -48.91
N GLN A 151 9.78 35.58 -47.94
CA GLN A 151 8.71 36.55 -48.17
C GLN A 151 9.25 37.91 -48.65
N SER A 152 10.33 38.40 -48.04
CA SER A 152 11.00 39.63 -48.50
C SER A 152 11.50 39.49 -49.93
N SER A 153 12.19 38.40 -50.26
CA SER A 153 12.68 38.16 -51.63
C SER A 153 11.55 38.06 -52.66
N LEU A 154 10.40 37.49 -52.29
CA LEU A 154 9.21 37.47 -53.13
C LEU A 154 8.66 38.89 -53.36
N ASN A 155 8.55 39.68 -52.29
CA ASN A 155 8.11 41.07 -52.38
C ASN A 155 9.04 41.90 -53.28
N ASP A 156 10.36 41.78 -53.11
CA ASP A 156 11.35 42.47 -53.95
C ASP A 156 11.22 42.10 -55.44
N THR A 157 10.84 40.85 -55.73
CA THR A 157 10.60 40.38 -57.09
C THR A 157 9.31 40.96 -57.66
N TYR A 158 8.24 41.12 -56.87
CA TYR A 158 7.03 41.84 -57.30
C TYR A 158 7.30 43.32 -57.58
N VAL A 159 8.08 44.00 -56.73
CA VAL A 159 8.51 45.38 -56.97
C VAL A 159 9.30 45.47 -58.28
N SER A 160 10.22 44.53 -58.50
CA SER A 160 11.01 44.45 -59.76
C SER A 160 10.13 44.19 -60.98
N ALA A 161 9.05 43.41 -60.83
CA ALA A 161 8.08 43.18 -61.89
C ALA A 161 7.35 44.46 -62.30
N VAL A 162 6.87 45.25 -61.32
CA VAL A 162 6.23 46.55 -61.60
C VAL A 162 7.18 47.48 -62.37
N ASN A 163 8.43 47.61 -61.93
CA ASN A 163 9.42 48.44 -62.61
C ASN A 163 9.72 47.94 -64.04
N SER A 164 9.84 46.64 -64.21
CA SER A 164 10.15 46.03 -65.52
C SER A 164 8.98 46.11 -66.51
N MET A 165 7.73 46.07 -66.04
CA MET A 165 6.55 46.29 -66.88
C MET A 165 6.51 47.72 -67.43
N ASN A 166 6.82 48.70 -66.59
CA ASN A 166 6.91 50.11 -67.00
C ASN A 166 8.06 50.35 -68.01
N ASP A 167 9.24 49.77 -67.78
CA ASP A 167 10.36 49.81 -68.74
C ASP A 167 10.00 49.11 -70.07
N ALA A 168 9.34 47.96 -70.00
CA ALA A 168 8.87 47.24 -71.19
C ALA A 168 7.86 48.05 -72.00
N TYR A 169 6.93 48.75 -71.33
CA TYR A 169 6.00 49.68 -71.98
C TYR A 169 6.77 50.80 -72.69
N GLY A 170 7.74 51.44 -72.01
CA GLY A 170 8.54 52.52 -72.61
C GLY A 170 9.32 52.07 -73.85
N LYS A 171 9.91 50.86 -73.80
CA LYS A 171 10.58 50.24 -74.96
C LYS A 171 9.62 49.96 -76.10
N ALA A 172 8.43 49.48 -75.79
CA ALA A 172 7.41 49.17 -76.79
C ALA A 172 6.84 50.45 -77.44
N GLU A 173 6.65 51.50 -76.64
CA GLU A 173 6.27 52.82 -77.12
C GLU A 173 7.32 53.41 -78.07
N ASP A 174 8.62 53.37 -77.71
CA ASP A 174 9.70 53.85 -78.59
C ASP A 174 9.75 53.06 -79.91
N VAL A 175 9.55 51.73 -79.86
CA VAL A 175 9.48 50.89 -81.07
C VAL A 175 8.33 51.32 -81.99
N VAL A 176 7.10 51.44 -81.46
CA VAL A 176 5.91 51.70 -82.29
C VAL A 176 5.85 53.15 -82.75
N ARG A 177 6.10 54.11 -81.85
CA ARG A 177 5.85 55.54 -82.09
C ARG A 177 7.06 56.32 -82.57
N LYS A 178 8.25 55.74 -82.55
CA LYS A 178 9.48 56.44 -82.98
C LYS A 178 10.28 55.63 -83.99
N GLN A 179 10.64 54.39 -83.68
CA GLN A 179 11.50 53.60 -84.55
C GLN A 179 10.77 53.17 -85.84
N LEU A 180 9.59 52.57 -85.71
CA LEU A 180 8.83 52.05 -86.83
C LEU A 180 7.89 53.09 -87.45
N ASP A 181 7.72 54.25 -86.81
CA ASP A 181 6.87 55.33 -87.31
C ASP A 181 7.32 55.85 -88.68
N GLN A 182 8.63 55.90 -88.90
CA GLN A 182 9.24 56.36 -90.15
C GLN A 182 8.79 55.59 -91.41
N PHE A 183 8.20 54.40 -91.24
CA PHE A 183 7.72 53.57 -92.36
C PHE A 183 6.26 53.85 -92.76
N PHE A 184 5.56 54.72 -92.02
CA PHE A 184 4.13 54.96 -92.20
C PHE A 184 3.78 56.44 -92.39
N LEU A 185 2.72 56.67 -93.16
CA LEU A 185 2.03 57.94 -93.37
C LEU A 185 0.67 57.91 -92.65
N ASN A 186 0.05 59.08 -92.53
CA ASN A 186 -1.30 59.28 -91.98
C ASN A 186 -1.48 58.91 -90.49
N GLY A 187 -0.37 58.83 -89.74
CA GLY A 187 -0.38 58.60 -88.29
C GLY A 187 -0.96 57.25 -87.87
N GLU A 188 -1.43 57.16 -86.62
CA GLU A 188 -1.83 55.88 -85.99
C GLU A 188 -3.22 55.36 -86.43
N PHE A 189 -4.13 56.25 -86.87
CA PHE A 189 -5.52 55.88 -87.15
C PHE A 189 -5.71 55.21 -88.53
N TYR A 190 -4.97 55.68 -89.54
CA TYR A 190 -5.08 55.19 -90.92
C TYR A 190 -3.70 54.96 -91.54
N PRO A 191 -2.83 54.16 -90.89
CA PRO A 191 -1.44 54.02 -91.29
C PRO A 191 -1.32 53.49 -92.71
N LYS A 192 -0.46 54.12 -93.52
CA LYS A 192 -0.12 53.69 -94.88
C LYS A 192 1.38 53.57 -95.07
N LEU A 193 1.87 52.48 -95.64
CA LEU A 193 3.31 52.33 -95.85
C LEU A 193 3.85 53.40 -96.83
N ILE A 194 5.06 53.89 -96.57
CA ILE A 194 5.74 54.87 -97.46
C ILE A 194 6.24 54.23 -98.77
N PHE A 195 6.15 52.90 -98.89
CA PHE A 195 6.65 52.13 -100.03
C PHE A 195 5.63 51.09 -100.51
N ASN A 196 5.74 50.68 -101.77
CA ASN A 196 4.89 49.66 -102.36
C ASN A 196 5.43 48.25 -102.09
N THR A 197 4.54 47.25 -102.10
CA THR A 197 4.90 45.84 -101.91
C THR A 197 4.46 45.01 -103.11
N SER A 198 5.19 43.93 -103.43
CA SER A 198 4.77 42.99 -104.48
C SER A 198 3.59 42.12 -104.07
N LEU A 199 3.36 41.97 -102.75
CA LEU A 199 2.22 41.27 -102.15
C LEU A 199 1.35 42.26 -101.37
N GLY A 200 0.12 42.51 -101.85
CA GLY A 200 -0.84 43.38 -101.16
C GLY A 200 -1.22 42.90 -99.76
N SER A 201 -1.11 41.59 -99.48
CA SER A 201 -1.32 41.04 -98.14
C SER A 201 -0.29 41.54 -97.11
N ALA A 202 0.97 41.71 -97.50
CA ALA A 202 2.04 42.14 -96.60
C ALA A 202 1.88 43.61 -96.18
N SER A 203 1.52 44.49 -97.13
CA SER A 203 1.19 45.89 -96.80
C SER A 203 -0.05 45.99 -95.91
N ASN A 204 -1.14 45.30 -96.27
CA ASN A 204 -2.34 45.26 -95.44
C ASN A 204 -2.08 44.74 -94.02
N ALA A 205 -1.23 43.72 -93.87
CA ALA A 205 -0.86 43.18 -92.57
C ALA A 205 -0.05 44.19 -91.74
N ALA A 206 0.97 44.84 -92.33
CA ALA A 206 1.78 45.84 -91.64
C ALA A 206 0.95 47.06 -91.21
N GLU A 207 0.07 47.56 -92.08
CA GLU A 207 -0.84 48.67 -91.79
C GLU A 207 -1.86 48.30 -90.69
N LEU A 208 -2.46 47.11 -90.76
CA LEU A 208 -3.36 46.60 -89.73
C LEU A 208 -2.65 46.48 -88.38
N GLN A 209 -1.49 45.83 -88.36
CA GLN A 209 -0.76 45.60 -87.11
C GLN A 209 -0.22 46.90 -86.51
N ARG A 210 0.04 47.93 -87.32
CA ARG A 210 0.37 49.26 -86.78
C ARG A 210 -0.78 49.83 -85.95
N ARG A 211 -2.00 49.78 -86.49
CA ARG A 211 -3.19 50.25 -85.76
C ARG A 211 -3.41 49.46 -84.48
N VAL A 212 -3.32 48.12 -84.55
CA VAL A 212 -3.43 47.23 -83.38
C VAL A 212 -2.39 47.58 -82.33
N ALA A 213 -1.11 47.70 -82.72
CA ALA A 213 -0.04 48.03 -81.77
C ALA A 213 -0.25 49.40 -81.07
N SER A 214 -0.75 50.41 -81.79
CA SER A 214 -1.08 51.71 -81.20
C SER A 214 -2.28 51.63 -80.23
N GLU A 215 -3.30 50.83 -80.54
CA GLU A 215 -4.43 50.56 -79.64
C GLU A 215 -3.97 49.84 -78.36
N GLU A 216 -3.19 48.77 -78.51
CA GLU A 216 -2.64 48.00 -77.37
C GLU A 216 -1.76 48.88 -76.47
N LEU A 217 -0.95 49.79 -77.01
CA LEU A 217 -0.18 50.74 -76.19
C LEU A 217 -1.07 51.67 -75.37
N ASN A 218 -2.18 52.15 -75.94
CA ASN A 218 -3.11 53.01 -75.19
C ASN A 218 -3.81 52.24 -74.08
N ASN A 219 -4.23 51.00 -74.36
CA ASN A 219 -4.83 50.12 -73.37
C ASN A 219 -3.83 49.80 -72.26
N TRP A 220 -2.62 49.37 -72.62
CA TRP A 220 -1.56 49.02 -71.67
C TRP A 220 -1.16 50.20 -70.78
N LYS A 221 -1.08 51.42 -71.34
CA LYS A 221 -0.81 52.64 -70.55
C LYS A 221 -1.87 52.88 -69.48
N ASN A 222 -3.15 52.67 -69.81
CA ASN A 222 -4.24 52.84 -68.86
C ASN A 222 -4.22 51.76 -67.78
N GLU A 223 -3.92 50.51 -68.15
CA GLU A 223 -3.77 49.39 -67.21
C GLU A 223 -2.62 49.63 -66.21
N LEU A 224 -1.50 50.20 -66.67
CA LEU A 224 -0.36 50.51 -65.80
C LEU A 224 -0.53 51.78 -64.95
N ALA A 225 -1.52 52.64 -65.24
CA ALA A 225 -1.64 53.96 -64.62
C ALA A 225 -1.82 53.89 -63.09
N ASP A 226 -2.57 52.89 -62.62
CA ASP A 226 -2.84 52.68 -61.19
C ASP A 226 -1.93 51.62 -60.55
N LEU A 227 -1.06 50.97 -61.34
CA LEU A 227 -0.21 49.91 -60.87
C LEU A 227 1.00 50.47 -60.11
N SER A 228 1.13 50.06 -58.85
CA SER A 228 2.24 50.47 -57.98
C SER A 228 2.91 49.30 -57.28
N ALA A 229 4.12 49.53 -56.77
CA ALA A 229 4.88 48.56 -55.98
C ALA A 229 4.15 48.09 -54.71
N SER A 230 3.13 48.81 -54.24
CA SER A 230 2.30 48.46 -53.09
C SER A 230 0.98 47.78 -53.46
N SER A 231 0.76 47.47 -54.74
CA SER A 231 -0.44 46.77 -55.21
C SER A 231 -0.45 45.32 -54.72
N ASP A 232 -1.64 44.71 -54.65
CA ASP A 232 -1.75 43.30 -54.26
C ASP A 232 -0.99 42.39 -55.24
N HIS A 233 -0.33 41.36 -54.72
CA HIS A 233 0.48 40.42 -55.50
C HIS A 233 -0.31 39.76 -56.63
N THR A 234 -1.60 39.48 -56.42
CA THR A 234 -2.48 38.89 -57.45
C THR A 234 -2.68 39.86 -58.61
N THR A 235 -2.85 41.15 -58.29
CA THR A 235 -3.01 42.22 -59.29
C THR A 235 -1.73 42.37 -60.11
N ILE A 236 -0.57 42.44 -59.44
CA ILE A 236 0.73 42.55 -60.14
C ILE A 236 0.96 41.34 -61.05
N ALA A 237 0.65 40.12 -60.60
CA ALA A 237 0.79 38.92 -61.42
C ALA A 237 -0.14 38.91 -62.65
N GLN A 238 -1.37 39.42 -62.51
CA GLN A 238 -2.30 39.57 -63.62
C GLN A 238 -1.79 40.60 -64.64
N GLU A 239 -1.33 41.77 -64.18
CA GLU A 239 -0.76 42.80 -65.06
C GLU A 239 0.52 42.36 -65.75
N LEU A 240 1.33 41.51 -65.11
CA LEU A 240 2.51 40.90 -65.75
C LEU A 240 2.11 40.00 -66.92
N SER A 241 1.05 39.20 -66.75
CA SER A 241 0.53 38.37 -67.83
C SER A 241 -0.10 39.20 -68.96
N ARG A 242 -0.79 40.30 -68.65
CA ARG A 242 -1.32 41.24 -69.65
C ARG A 242 -0.21 41.96 -70.42
N SER A 243 0.82 42.43 -69.71
CA SER A 243 2.01 43.06 -70.31
C SER A 243 2.71 42.15 -71.32
N LEU A 244 2.82 40.84 -71.02
CA LEU A 244 3.35 39.85 -71.97
C LEU A 244 2.46 39.69 -73.21
N SER A 245 1.13 39.77 -73.06
CA SER A 245 0.18 39.73 -74.19
C SER A 245 0.34 40.96 -75.09
N HIS A 246 0.45 42.16 -74.50
CA HIS A 246 0.70 43.41 -75.23
C HIS A 246 2.00 43.34 -76.05
N LEU A 247 3.09 42.92 -75.41
CA LEU A 247 4.37 42.75 -76.10
C LEU A 247 4.30 41.72 -77.23
N ALA A 248 3.49 40.66 -77.10
CA ALA A 248 3.29 39.70 -78.17
C ALA A 248 2.63 40.33 -79.40
N LYS A 249 1.61 41.18 -79.22
CA LYS A 249 0.96 41.94 -80.30
C LYS A 249 1.92 42.92 -80.96
N ILE A 250 2.74 43.61 -80.16
CA ILE A 250 3.74 44.57 -80.68
C ILE A 250 4.84 43.83 -81.43
N ARG A 251 5.24 42.64 -80.98
CA ARG A 251 6.16 41.77 -81.73
C ARG A 251 5.55 41.36 -83.08
N ASP A 252 4.27 41.01 -83.14
CA ASP A 252 3.60 40.66 -84.39
C ASP A 252 3.61 41.83 -85.38
N PHE A 253 3.44 43.06 -84.89
CA PHE A 253 3.65 44.28 -85.69
C PHE A 253 5.08 44.37 -86.24
N THR A 254 6.12 44.19 -85.42
CA THR A 254 7.49 44.24 -85.92
C THR A 254 7.79 43.16 -86.97
N ASN A 255 7.14 41.98 -86.87
CA ASN A 255 7.25 40.91 -87.86
C ASN A 255 6.56 41.31 -89.17
N ALA A 256 5.36 41.90 -89.10
CA ALA A 256 4.61 42.34 -90.28
C ALA A 256 5.36 43.43 -91.06
N VAL A 257 6.00 44.38 -90.38
CA VAL A 257 6.84 45.41 -91.04
C VAL A 257 8.06 44.77 -91.72
N MET A 258 8.71 43.80 -91.07
CA MET A 258 9.84 43.08 -91.68
C MET A 258 9.40 42.29 -92.92
N GLU A 259 8.24 41.65 -92.88
CA GLU A 259 7.66 40.94 -94.02
C GLU A 259 7.37 41.90 -95.18
N ALA A 260 6.74 43.05 -94.93
CA ALA A 260 6.51 44.08 -95.93
C ALA A 260 7.81 44.59 -96.57
N LEU A 261 8.87 44.82 -95.77
CA LEU A 261 10.19 45.21 -96.28
C LEU A 261 10.82 44.12 -97.17
N ASN A 262 10.65 42.84 -96.83
CA ASN A 262 11.19 41.74 -97.63
C ASN A 262 10.58 41.63 -99.03
N VAL A 263 9.37 42.14 -99.22
CA VAL A 263 8.66 42.16 -100.52
C VAL A 263 8.47 43.58 -101.06
N SER A 264 9.29 44.53 -100.61
CA SER A 264 9.21 45.93 -101.00
C SER A 264 9.61 46.15 -102.46
N LEU A 265 8.99 47.14 -103.09
CA LEU A 265 9.25 47.61 -104.45
C LEU A 265 9.72 49.06 -104.40
N SER A 266 10.58 49.44 -105.36
CA SER A 266 11.02 50.83 -105.56
C SER A 266 11.82 51.45 -104.40
N ILE A 267 12.53 50.64 -103.61
CA ILE A 267 13.51 51.08 -102.59
C ILE A 267 14.92 50.67 -103.04
N SER A 268 15.94 51.51 -102.83
CA SER A 268 17.32 51.13 -103.14
C SER A 268 17.86 50.07 -102.17
N GLU A 269 18.84 49.29 -102.60
CA GLU A 269 19.42 48.21 -101.77
C GLU A 269 20.00 48.74 -100.44
N SER A 270 20.69 49.88 -100.47
CA SER A 270 21.26 50.50 -99.27
C SER A 270 20.18 51.02 -98.31
N GLN A 271 19.10 51.59 -98.84
CA GLN A 271 17.95 52.02 -98.03
C GLN A 271 17.23 50.82 -97.40
N LEU A 272 17.02 49.75 -98.18
CA LEU A 272 16.38 48.54 -97.68
C LEU A 272 17.19 47.89 -96.55
N LEU A 273 18.51 47.83 -96.68
CA LEU A 273 19.40 47.34 -95.61
C LEU A 273 19.31 48.21 -94.35
N SER A 274 19.27 49.54 -94.50
CA SER A 274 19.07 50.46 -93.38
C SER A 274 17.73 50.23 -92.67
N TYR A 275 16.64 50.08 -93.42
CA TYR A 275 15.31 49.84 -92.87
C TYR A 275 15.21 48.48 -92.15
N LYS A 276 15.75 47.42 -92.76
CA LYS A 276 15.81 46.11 -92.11
C LYS A 276 16.62 46.14 -90.81
N SER A 277 17.70 46.93 -90.75
CA SER A 277 18.47 47.13 -89.52
C SER A 277 17.63 47.75 -88.40
N VAL A 278 16.84 48.79 -88.70
CA VAL A 278 15.93 49.40 -87.73
C VAL A 278 14.91 48.39 -87.20
N VAL A 279 14.23 47.66 -88.08
CA VAL A 279 13.22 46.67 -87.66
C VAL A 279 13.86 45.51 -86.88
N SER A 280 15.09 45.10 -87.23
CA SER A 280 15.85 44.11 -86.47
C SER A 280 16.18 44.61 -85.05
N GLY A 281 16.58 45.88 -84.91
CA GLY A 281 16.79 46.53 -83.61
C GLY A 281 15.51 46.59 -82.77
N ALA A 282 14.39 46.98 -83.39
CA ALA A 282 13.08 47.00 -82.76
C ALA A 282 12.65 45.60 -82.24
N ARG A 283 12.78 44.57 -83.09
CA ARG A 283 12.50 43.17 -82.70
C ARG A 283 13.35 42.72 -81.53
N THR A 284 14.64 43.09 -81.53
CA THR A 284 15.57 42.76 -80.44
C THR A 284 15.14 43.42 -79.14
N SER A 285 14.72 44.68 -79.17
CA SER A 285 14.21 45.41 -77.99
C SER A 285 12.96 44.73 -77.39
N ILE A 286 11.97 44.41 -78.22
CA ILE A 286 10.72 43.75 -77.79
C ILE A 286 10.99 42.34 -77.26
N ASN A 287 11.80 41.54 -77.97
CA ASN A 287 12.15 40.20 -77.51
C ASN A 287 12.93 40.23 -76.19
N GLY A 288 13.79 41.23 -75.99
CA GLY A 288 14.47 41.47 -74.72
C GLY A 288 13.48 41.76 -73.58
N ALA A 289 12.50 42.63 -73.81
CA ALA A 289 11.45 42.93 -72.83
C ALA A 289 10.61 41.68 -72.48
N ILE A 290 10.18 40.92 -73.50
CA ILE A 290 9.44 39.65 -73.31
C ILE A 290 10.27 38.66 -72.47
N SER A 291 11.56 38.52 -72.78
CA SER A 291 12.44 37.61 -72.05
C SER A 291 12.57 38.00 -70.58
N THR A 292 12.73 39.29 -70.28
CA THR A 292 12.80 39.80 -68.90
C THR A 292 11.52 39.52 -68.13
N LEU A 293 10.36 39.84 -68.70
CA LEU A 293 9.07 39.63 -68.04
C LEU A 293 8.76 38.13 -67.82
N ASN A 294 9.10 37.27 -68.78
CA ASN A 294 8.98 35.82 -68.61
C ASN A 294 9.88 35.29 -67.48
N GLY A 295 11.12 35.78 -67.37
CA GLY A 295 12.03 35.42 -66.29
C GLY A 295 11.50 35.82 -64.91
N LEU A 296 10.87 37.00 -64.82
CA LEU A 296 10.21 37.47 -63.60
C LEU A 296 8.98 36.63 -63.26
N GLN A 297 8.14 36.29 -64.24
CA GLN A 297 6.98 35.43 -64.04
C GLN A 297 7.39 34.06 -63.48
N GLN A 298 8.46 33.47 -64.02
CA GLN A 298 9.00 32.21 -63.51
C GLN A 298 9.60 32.34 -62.10
N SER A 299 10.28 33.46 -61.81
CA SER A 299 10.86 33.75 -60.51
C SER A 299 9.78 33.90 -59.43
N ILE A 300 8.71 34.64 -59.73
CA ILE A 300 7.53 34.79 -58.86
C ILE A 300 6.91 33.43 -58.54
N ASN A 301 6.69 32.60 -59.57
CA ASN A 301 6.13 31.26 -59.38
C ASN A 301 7.00 30.41 -58.46
N THR A 302 8.32 30.44 -58.67
CA THR A 302 9.28 29.67 -57.88
C THR A 302 9.31 30.14 -56.42
N GLN A 303 9.43 31.44 -56.19
CA GLN A 303 9.49 32.00 -54.83
C GLN A 303 8.16 31.83 -54.09
N THR A 304 7.02 31.92 -54.77
CA THR A 304 5.70 31.66 -54.18
C THR A 304 5.61 30.22 -53.67
N LEU A 305 6.12 29.25 -54.44
CA LEU A 305 6.20 27.85 -54.00
C LEU A 305 7.14 27.70 -52.79
N THR A 306 8.30 28.35 -52.80
CA THR A 306 9.24 28.34 -51.67
C THR A 306 8.61 28.88 -50.38
N VAL A 307 7.93 30.02 -50.45
CA VAL A 307 7.20 30.60 -49.30
C VAL A 307 6.15 29.62 -48.79
N LYS A 308 5.36 29.01 -49.68
CA LYS A 308 4.34 28.02 -49.30
C LYS A 308 4.95 26.79 -48.64
N GLN A 309 6.09 26.30 -49.14
CA GLN A 309 6.81 25.16 -48.56
C GLN A 309 7.35 25.48 -47.17
N LEU A 310 7.99 26.65 -46.99
CA LEU A 310 8.52 27.10 -45.70
C LEU A 310 7.41 27.34 -44.68
N GLN A 311 6.29 27.92 -45.12
CA GLN A 311 5.10 28.09 -44.28
C GLN A 311 4.57 26.74 -43.80
N SER A 312 4.37 25.79 -44.72
CA SER A 312 3.88 24.44 -44.39
C SER A 312 4.84 23.71 -43.45
N ALA A 313 6.15 23.87 -43.64
CA ALA A 313 7.18 23.28 -42.77
C ALA A 313 7.16 23.90 -41.36
N LEU A 314 6.96 25.21 -41.25
CA LEU A 314 6.81 25.90 -39.97
C LEU A 314 5.54 25.46 -39.24
N ASP A 315 4.43 25.34 -39.95
CA ASP A 315 3.15 24.90 -39.37
C ASP A 315 3.22 23.46 -38.87
N LEU A 316 3.90 22.57 -39.60
CA LEU A 316 4.16 21.21 -39.13
C LEU A 316 5.01 21.18 -37.85
N LYS A 317 6.04 22.02 -37.76
CA LYS A 317 6.86 22.14 -36.54
C LYS A 317 6.06 22.67 -35.35
N LYS A 318 5.13 23.61 -35.59
CA LYS A 318 4.24 24.15 -34.56
C LYS A 318 3.18 23.15 -34.08
N ALA A 319 2.68 22.31 -34.98
CA ALA A 319 1.66 21.31 -34.64
C ALA A 319 2.17 20.24 -33.66
N GLY A 320 3.49 19.99 -33.62
CA GLY A 320 4.09 19.07 -32.66
C GLY A 320 3.70 17.61 -32.90
N ALA A 321 3.74 16.80 -31.83
CA ALA A 321 3.32 15.40 -31.88
C ALA A 321 1.78 15.27 -31.94
N THR A 322 1.27 14.31 -32.69
CA THR A 322 -0.18 14.06 -32.77
C THR A 322 -0.73 13.50 -31.45
N ALA A 323 -2.04 13.65 -31.23
CA ALA A 323 -2.70 13.13 -30.03
C ALA A 323 -2.53 11.60 -29.91
N GLU A 324 -2.58 10.88 -31.03
CA GLU A 324 -2.38 9.43 -31.09
C GLU A 324 -0.95 9.04 -30.71
N ALA A 325 0.04 9.82 -31.17
CA ALA A 325 1.44 9.60 -30.82
C ALA A 325 1.68 9.86 -29.32
N ILE A 326 1.07 10.91 -28.76
CA ILE A 326 1.12 11.20 -27.31
C ILE A 326 0.48 10.07 -26.53
N ALA A 327 -0.72 9.61 -26.92
CA ALA A 327 -1.42 8.51 -26.24
C ALA A 327 -0.60 7.21 -26.28
N ALA A 328 0.03 6.88 -27.40
CA ALA A 328 0.92 5.73 -27.52
C ALA A 328 2.14 5.85 -26.58
N GLN A 329 2.72 7.05 -26.48
CA GLN A 329 3.85 7.28 -25.57
C GLN A 329 3.42 7.27 -24.08
N GLU A 330 2.21 7.75 -23.75
CA GLU A 330 1.63 7.62 -22.40
C GLU A 330 1.45 6.15 -22.01
N ALA A 331 1.00 5.30 -22.94
CA ALA A 331 0.94 3.86 -22.73
C ALA A 331 2.33 3.25 -22.49
N ALA A 332 3.36 3.71 -23.20
CA ALA A 332 4.74 3.29 -22.95
C ALA A 332 5.25 3.71 -21.55
N VAL A 333 4.88 4.89 -21.07
CA VAL A 333 5.16 5.33 -19.68
C VAL A 333 4.45 4.42 -18.67
N GLN A 334 3.17 4.10 -18.90
CA GLN A 334 2.42 3.17 -18.03
C GLN A 334 3.05 1.78 -17.99
N GLN A 335 3.49 1.26 -19.15
CA GLN A 335 4.20 -0.02 -19.24
C GLN A 335 5.50 0.01 -18.43
N ALA A 336 6.30 1.07 -18.56
CA ALA A 336 7.54 1.22 -17.79
C ALA A 336 7.28 1.36 -16.28
N ALA A 337 6.21 2.06 -15.89
CA ALA A 337 5.80 2.17 -14.49
C ALA A 337 5.38 0.81 -13.90
N ALA A 338 4.63 0.00 -14.67
CA ALA A 338 4.29 -1.35 -14.27
C ALA A 338 5.53 -2.26 -14.13
N ALA A 339 6.51 -2.12 -15.03
CA ALA A 339 7.78 -2.84 -14.93
C ALA A 339 8.58 -2.44 -13.67
N LEU A 340 8.61 -1.15 -13.32
CA LEU A 340 9.20 -0.68 -12.06
C LEU A 340 8.47 -1.25 -10.85
N ALA A 341 7.14 -1.24 -10.84
CA ALA A 341 6.35 -1.82 -9.76
C ALA A 341 6.62 -3.33 -9.59
N ALA A 342 6.76 -4.08 -10.69
CA ALA A 342 7.12 -5.49 -10.66
C ALA A 342 8.54 -5.72 -10.08
N ALA A 343 9.52 -4.91 -10.49
CA ALA A 343 10.88 -4.97 -9.95
C ALA A 343 10.92 -4.64 -8.45
N GLN A 344 10.16 -3.62 -8.01
CA GLN A 344 10.04 -3.25 -6.60
C GLN A 344 9.37 -4.35 -5.77
N ALA A 345 8.33 -4.99 -6.29
CA ALA A 345 7.69 -6.13 -5.64
C ALA A 345 8.67 -7.29 -5.47
N GLN A 346 9.49 -7.57 -6.49
CA GLN A 346 10.50 -8.62 -6.39
C GLN A 346 11.61 -8.26 -5.40
N TYR A 347 12.05 -7.00 -5.34
CA TYR A 347 12.97 -6.51 -4.31
C TYR A 347 12.37 -6.62 -2.90
N ALA A 348 11.09 -6.30 -2.73
CA ALA A 348 10.42 -6.42 -1.44
C ALA A 348 10.41 -7.86 -0.92
N LYS A 349 10.32 -8.86 -1.81
CA LYS A 349 10.42 -10.29 -1.43
C LYS A 349 11.78 -10.70 -0.90
N THR A 350 12.83 -9.89 -1.07
CA THR A 350 14.16 -10.19 -0.51
C THR A 350 14.26 -9.86 0.99
N VAL A 351 13.25 -9.22 1.56
CA VAL A 351 13.21 -8.80 2.96
C VAL A 351 12.01 -9.47 3.63
N VAL A 352 12.28 -10.43 4.49
CA VAL A 352 11.24 -11.09 5.31
C VAL A 352 10.92 -10.19 6.49
N ARG A 353 9.66 -9.75 6.60
CA ARG A 353 9.17 -8.85 7.65
C ARG A 353 8.14 -9.54 8.53
N ALA A 354 8.05 -9.11 9.79
CA ALA A 354 7.02 -9.59 10.70
C ALA A 354 5.61 -9.12 10.25
N PRO A 355 4.62 -10.01 10.12
CA PRO A 355 3.25 -9.63 9.74
C PRO A 355 2.46 -9.00 10.90
N PHE A 356 2.83 -9.31 12.15
CA PHE A 356 2.26 -8.75 13.37
C PHE A 356 3.34 -8.68 14.47
N SER A 357 3.07 -7.93 15.53
CA SER A 357 3.98 -7.83 16.68
C SER A 357 3.92 -9.09 17.55
N GLY A 358 5.06 -9.68 17.89
CA GLY A 358 5.13 -10.97 18.59
C GLY A 358 6.54 -11.31 19.05
N LYS A 359 6.77 -12.60 19.37
CA LYS A 359 8.12 -13.13 19.65
C LYS A 359 8.55 -14.10 18.55
N VAL A 360 9.85 -14.15 18.27
CA VAL A 360 10.44 -15.12 17.33
C VAL A 360 10.47 -16.50 17.98
N ALA A 361 9.66 -17.43 17.45
CA ALA A 361 9.57 -18.81 17.95
C ALA A 361 10.64 -19.72 17.34
N ALA A 362 10.92 -19.57 16.04
CA ALA A 362 11.90 -20.38 15.33
C ALA A 362 12.63 -19.57 14.25
N LEU A 363 13.92 -19.84 14.11
CA LEU A 363 14.80 -19.26 13.09
C LEU A 363 15.78 -20.34 12.60
N PRO A 364 15.35 -21.22 11.67
CA PRO A 364 16.16 -22.35 11.21
C PRO A 364 17.27 -21.96 10.21
N VAL A 365 17.27 -20.74 9.69
CA VAL A 365 18.22 -20.28 8.65
C VAL A 365 19.49 -19.66 9.24
N ARG A 366 20.60 -19.74 8.50
CA ARG A 366 21.89 -19.14 8.88
C ARG A 366 22.38 -18.11 7.86
N VAL A 367 23.18 -17.14 8.32
CA VAL A 367 23.87 -16.20 7.42
C VAL A 367 24.76 -16.97 6.44
N GLY A 368 24.66 -16.66 5.15
CA GLY A 368 25.34 -17.35 4.05
C GLY A 368 24.62 -18.59 3.52
N GLU A 369 23.57 -19.08 4.18
CA GLU A 369 22.78 -20.20 3.69
C GLU A 369 21.94 -19.81 2.46
N LEU A 370 21.92 -20.66 1.44
CA LEU A 370 21.06 -20.49 0.28
C LEU A 370 19.65 -21.00 0.58
N VAL A 371 18.67 -20.08 0.64
CA VAL A 371 17.27 -20.47 0.83
C VAL A 371 16.56 -20.68 -0.50
N SER A 372 15.61 -21.62 -0.53
CA SER A 372 14.73 -21.86 -1.69
C SER A 372 13.31 -21.34 -1.45
N PRO A 373 12.55 -20.96 -2.50
CA PRO A 373 11.15 -20.60 -2.36
C PRO A 373 10.34 -21.69 -1.63
N GLY A 374 9.56 -21.30 -0.63
CA GLY A 374 8.78 -22.20 0.22
C GLY A 374 9.52 -22.72 1.47
N GLN A 375 10.84 -22.53 1.58
CA GLN A 375 11.60 -22.89 2.78
C GLN A 375 11.22 -21.97 3.96
N LEU A 376 11.03 -22.55 5.14
CA LEU A 376 10.76 -21.80 6.37
C LEU A 376 11.97 -20.95 6.76
N VAL A 377 11.75 -19.65 6.99
CA VAL A 377 12.81 -18.69 7.34
C VAL A 377 12.67 -18.25 8.78
N VAL A 378 11.48 -17.80 9.19
CA VAL A 378 11.19 -17.36 10.56
C VAL A 378 9.78 -17.78 10.95
N SER A 379 9.57 -18.21 12.20
CA SER A 379 8.24 -18.34 12.79
C SER A 379 8.04 -17.27 13.87
N VAL A 380 6.96 -16.51 13.78
CA VAL A 380 6.59 -15.46 14.75
C VAL A 380 5.28 -15.85 15.43
N VAL A 381 5.25 -15.77 16.76
CA VAL A 381 4.07 -16.08 17.58
C VAL A 381 3.65 -14.88 18.39
N ASN A 382 2.35 -14.64 18.50
CA ASN A 382 1.80 -13.63 19.39
C ASN A 382 1.75 -14.19 20.83
N THR A 383 2.43 -13.53 21.75
CA THR A 383 2.51 -13.96 23.16
C THR A 383 1.48 -13.27 24.06
N ALA A 384 0.78 -12.25 23.57
CA ALA A 384 -0.31 -11.57 24.29
C ALA A 384 -1.66 -12.30 24.15
N GLY A 385 -1.82 -13.10 23.09
CA GLY A 385 -3.02 -13.86 22.81
C GLY A 385 -2.74 -15.35 22.78
N LEU A 386 -2.74 -16.01 23.94
CA LEU A 386 -2.59 -17.46 24.05
C LEU A 386 -3.96 -18.13 24.20
N GLN A 387 -4.11 -19.31 23.62
CA GLN A 387 -5.26 -20.18 23.81
C GLN A 387 -4.80 -21.60 24.11
N VAL A 388 -5.63 -22.38 24.79
CA VAL A 388 -5.42 -23.82 24.93
C VAL A 388 -6.41 -24.55 24.05
N LYS A 389 -5.89 -25.41 23.18
CA LYS A 389 -6.66 -26.35 22.37
C LYS A 389 -6.77 -27.66 23.14
N ALA A 390 -7.86 -27.81 23.88
CA ALA A 390 -8.13 -28.97 24.74
C ALA A 390 -9.06 -29.97 24.05
N TYR A 391 -8.96 -31.25 24.41
CA TYR A 391 -9.80 -32.29 23.84
C TYR A 391 -10.61 -32.99 24.94
N VAL A 392 -11.93 -32.74 24.95
CA VAL A 392 -12.88 -33.32 25.90
C VAL A 392 -13.60 -34.53 25.31
N SER A 393 -14.11 -35.43 26.15
CA SER A 393 -14.92 -36.56 25.68
C SER A 393 -16.30 -36.11 25.19
N GLU A 394 -16.97 -36.94 24.39
CA GLU A 394 -18.35 -36.70 23.95
C GLU A 394 -19.33 -36.55 25.13
N GLU A 395 -19.13 -37.29 26.22
CA GLU A 395 -19.97 -37.21 27.42
C GLU A 395 -19.77 -35.89 28.17
N ASP A 396 -18.51 -35.45 28.28
CA ASP A 396 -18.16 -34.22 28.99
C ASP A 396 -18.52 -32.96 28.21
N ARG A 397 -18.55 -33.06 26.87
CA ARG A 397 -19.00 -31.96 25.99
C ARG A 397 -20.41 -31.47 26.34
N ALA A 398 -21.32 -32.36 26.71
CA ALA A 398 -22.70 -32.02 27.07
C ALA A 398 -22.78 -31.17 28.35
N LYS A 399 -21.74 -31.25 29.19
CA LYS A 399 -21.62 -30.58 30.49
C LYS A 399 -20.83 -29.28 30.41
N ILE A 400 -20.40 -28.82 29.23
CA ILE A 400 -19.61 -27.59 29.04
C ILE A 400 -20.36 -26.60 28.14
N SER A 401 -20.47 -25.35 28.61
CA SER A 401 -20.99 -24.21 27.83
C SER A 401 -19.89 -23.25 27.39
N GLU A 402 -20.10 -22.57 26.27
CA GLU A 402 -19.26 -21.41 25.90
C GLU A 402 -19.38 -20.33 26.98
N GLY A 403 -18.26 -19.70 27.33
CA GLY A 403 -18.16 -18.77 28.46
C GLY A 403 -17.83 -19.41 29.81
N ALA A 404 -17.74 -20.75 29.89
CA ALA A 404 -17.34 -21.42 31.14
C ALA A 404 -15.92 -21.03 31.57
N SER A 405 -15.72 -20.89 32.88
CA SER A 405 -14.40 -20.64 33.47
C SER A 405 -13.57 -21.93 33.43
N ALA A 406 -12.29 -21.80 33.09
CA ALA A 406 -11.35 -22.90 33.05
C ALA A 406 -10.07 -22.52 33.81
N ILE A 407 -9.48 -23.49 34.52
CA ILE A 407 -8.21 -23.34 35.21
C ILE A 407 -7.17 -24.19 34.47
N ILE A 408 -6.10 -23.55 34.03
CA ILE A 408 -5.03 -24.15 33.24
C ILE A 408 -3.81 -24.31 34.16
N ASN A 409 -3.24 -25.52 34.20
CA ASN A 409 -2.10 -25.88 35.05
C ASN A 409 -2.27 -25.39 36.52
N GLY A 410 -3.49 -25.53 37.05
CA GLY A 410 -3.84 -25.23 38.45
C GLY A 410 -3.82 -23.76 38.89
N SER A 411 -3.46 -22.82 38.01
CA SER A 411 -3.24 -21.42 38.42
C SER A 411 -3.62 -20.36 37.39
N VAL A 412 -3.67 -20.70 36.10
CA VAL A 412 -3.93 -19.74 35.03
C VAL A 412 -5.41 -19.78 34.67
N SER A 413 -6.11 -18.65 34.86
CA SER A 413 -7.52 -18.53 34.46
C SER A 413 -7.68 -18.40 32.96
N GLY A 414 -8.60 -19.17 32.39
CA GLY A 414 -9.05 -19.08 31.01
C GLY A 414 -10.56 -19.13 30.90
N THR A 415 -11.05 -18.86 29.70
CA THR A 415 -12.49 -18.90 29.39
C THR A 415 -12.70 -19.71 28.11
N VAL A 416 -13.70 -20.58 28.12
CA VAL A 416 -14.10 -21.34 26.93
C VAL A 416 -14.67 -20.37 25.90
N VAL A 417 -13.96 -20.14 24.80
CA VAL A 417 -14.39 -19.19 23.75
C VAL A 417 -15.13 -19.89 22.63
N ARG A 418 -14.75 -21.13 22.31
CA ARG A 418 -15.35 -21.87 21.20
C ARG A 418 -15.30 -23.35 21.47
N ILE A 419 -16.41 -24.03 21.19
CA ILE A 419 -16.45 -25.49 21.20
C ILE A 419 -16.70 -25.97 19.77
N ALA A 420 -15.88 -26.92 19.30
CA ALA A 420 -16.03 -27.46 17.96
C ALA A 420 -17.42 -28.11 17.77
N PRO A 421 -18.10 -27.86 16.65
CA PRO A 421 -19.42 -28.42 16.37
C PRO A 421 -19.36 -29.89 15.91
N SER A 422 -18.16 -30.46 15.78
CA SER A 422 -17.93 -31.82 15.32
C SER A 422 -17.12 -32.63 16.32
N ILE A 423 -17.46 -33.91 16.43
CA ILE A 423 -16.69 -34.92 17.15
C ILE A 423 -15.75 -35.57 16.15
N ASN A 424 -14.47 -35.71 16.50
CA ASN A 424 -13.53 -36.44 15.66
C ASN A 424 -13.87 -37.94 15.69
N SER A 425 -14.18 -38.53 14.53
CA SER A 425 -14.66 -39.92 14.42
C SER A 425 -13.65 -40.97 14.90
N THR A 426 -12.36 -40.65 14.89
CA THR A 426 -11.28 -41.57 15.30
C THR A 426 -11.03 -41.49 16.80
N THR A 427 -11.00 -40.29 17.38
CA THR A 427 -10.67 -40.10 18.80
C THR A 427 -11.88 -39.99 19.71
N ARG A 428 -13.09 -39.82 19.16
CA ARG A 428 -14.34 -39.50 19.88
C ARG A 428 -14.21 -38.32 20.85
N LYS A 429 -13.26 -37.42 20.58
CA LYS A 429 -13.06 -36.19 21.35
C LYS A 429 -13.59 -34.97 20.60
N VAL A 430 -14.02 -33.97 21.36
CA VAL A 430 -14.42 -32.66 20.87
C VAL A 430 -13.33 -31.65 21.19
N GLU A 431 -12.95 -30.84 20.22
CA GLU A 431 -11.99 -29.75 20.40
C GLU A 431 -12.67 -28.57 21.11
N VAL A 432 -12.05 -28.09 22.18
CA VAL A 432 -12.48 -26.94 22.96
C VAL A 432 -11.35 -25.92 23.00
N ASN A 433 -11.62 -24.70 22.54
CA ASN A 433 -10.66 -23.61 22.53
C ASN A 433 -10.91 -22.69 23.72
N ILE A 434 -9.88 -22.53 24.54
CA ILE A 434 -9.94 -21.83 25.81
C ILE A 434 -8.98 -20.66 25.73
N ALA A 435 -9.49 -19.42 25.72
CA ALA A 435 -8.63 -18.24 25.71
C ALA A 435 -8.05 -18.01 27.11
N ILE A 436 -6.76 -17.71 27.18
CA ILE A 436 -6.07 -17.42 28.44
C ILE A 436 -6.27 -15.93 28.77
N SER A 437 -6.87 -15.63 29.92
CA SER A 437 -7.04 -14.25 30.39
C SER A 437 -5.78 -13.81 31.14
N GLN A 438 -5.00 -12.90 30.55
CA GLN A 438 -3.75 -12.41 31.13
C GLN A 438 -4.02 -11.38 32.24
N THR A 439 -4.15 -11.82 33.49
CA THR A 439 -4.36 -10.91 34.63
C THR A 439 -3.31 -11.00 35.74
N ASN A 440 -2.42 -11.99 35.76
CA ASN A 440 -1.39 -12.11 36.80
C ASN A 440 0.01 -12.45 36.28
N THR A 441 1.00 -11.86 36.94
CA THR A 441 2.41 -11.59 36.60
C THR A 441 3.34 -12.82 36.43
N SER A 442 2.82 -13.97 36.01
CA SER A 442 3.60 -15.22 35.83
C SER A 442 3.37 -15.87 34.47
N THR A 443 3.25 -15.04 33.42
CA THR A 443 3.16 -15.49 32.02
C THR A 443 4.45 -16.07 31.46
N GLU A 444 5.57 -16.03 32.21
CA GLU A 444 6.85 -16.61 31.76
C GLU A 444 6.84 -18.15 31.67
N SER A 445 5.84 -18.83 32.24
CA SER A 445 5.80 -20.30 32.26
C SER A 445 4.93 -20.94 31.17
N LEU A 446 4.22 -20.17 30.34
CA LEU A 446 3.35 -20.72 29.30
C LEU A 446 4.07 -20.71 27.94
N ILE A 447 4.53 -21.89 27.52
CA ILE A 447 5.26 -22.09 26.27
C ILE A 447 4.27 -22.56 25.20
N VAL A 448 4.23 -21.85 24.06
CA VAL A 448 3.47 -22.28 22.89
C VAL A 448 3.99 -23.64 22.40
N GLY A 449 3.09 -24.60 22.25
CA GLY A 449 3.38 -25.99 21.91
C GLY A 449 3.52 -26.93 23.12
N ALA A 450 3.50 -26.42 24.36
CA ALA A 450 3.51 -27.27 25.56
C ALA A 450 2.12 -27.89 25.82
N SER A 451 2.12 -29.09 26.40
CA SER A 451 0.91 -29.71 26.94
C SER A 451 0.42 -28.91 28.16
N ALA A 452 -0.88 -28.68 28.24
CA ALA A 452 -1.52 -28.02 29.36
C ALA A 452 -2.68 -28.87 29.85
N HIS A 453 -2.75 -29.01 31.17
CA HIS A 453 -3.88 -29.64 31.84
C HIS A 453 -4.92 -28.56 32.14
N VAL A 454 -6.18 -28.80 31.79
CA VAL A 454 -7.25 -27.82 31.95
C VAL A 454 -8.41 -28.43 32.70
N GLU A 455 -8.83 -27.74 33.77
CA GLU A 455 -10.05 -28.05 34.51
C GLU A 455 -11.12 -27.05 34.12
N ILE A 456 -12.17 -27.53 33.48
CA ILE A 456 -13.29 -26.72 32.98
C ILE A 456 -14.45 -26.87 33.95
N ALA A 457 -15.06 -25.76 34.38
CA ALA A 457 -16.25 -25.81 35.22
C ALA A 457 -17.41 -26.49 34.45
N ALA A 458 -17.99 -27.53 35.03
CA ALA A 458 -19.17 -28.16 34.45
C ALA A 458 -20.41 -27.29 34.68
N THR A 459 -21.18 -27.06 33.63
CA THR A 459 -22.50 -26.44 33.71
C THR A 459 -23.47 -27.50 34.23
N THR A 460 -23.75 -27.48 35.54
CA THR A 460 -24.85 -28.25 36.11
C THR A 460 -26.16 -27.68 35.56
N SER A 461 -26.63 -28.27 34.45
CA SER A 461 -28.01 -28.13 34.01
C SER A 461 -28.90 -28.89 34.97
N GLU A 462 -29.18 -28.29 36.13
CA GLU A 462 -30.44 -28.46 36.82
C GLU A 462 -30.52 -27.42 37.95
N SER A 463 -31.58 -26.62 37.86
CA SER A 463 -32.10 -25.84 38.98
C SER A 463 -32.46 -26.79 40.12
N ALA A 464 -31.48 -27.16 40.92
CA ALA A 464 -31.68 -27.74 42.24
C ALA A 464 -31.15 -26.72 43.23
N THR A 465 -32.09 -26.09 43.94
CA THR A 465 -31.95 -25.39 45.21
C THR A 465 -30.65 -25.78 45.90
N SER A 466 -29.82 -24.78 46.23
CA SER A 466 -28.54 -24.92 46.92
C SER A 466 -28.57 -25.98 48.03
N THR A 467 -28.33 -27.23 47.67
CA THR A 467 -28.16 -28.32 48.60
C THR A 467 -26.65 -28.44 48.65
N SER A 468 -26.03 -27.66 49.55
CA SER A 468 -24.59 -27.72 49.79
C SER A 468 -24.21 -29.17 50.05
N VAL A 469 -23.52 -29.82 49.11
CA VAL A 469 -22.99 -31.16 49.33
C VAL A 469 -21.72 -31.01 50.15
N TYR A 470 -21.68 -31.65 51.32
CA TYR A 470 -20.52 -31.63 52.21
C TYR A 470 -19.77 -32.96 52.12
N TYR A 471 -18.45 -32.92 52.00
CA TYR A 471 -17.60 -34.11 51.98
C TYR A 471 -16.89 -34.29 53.32
N LEU A 472 -17.49 -35.09 54.19
CA LEU A 472 -16.99 -35.35 55.53
C LEU A 472 -16.05 -36.56 55.54
N PRO A 473 -14.96 -36.55 56.33
CA PRO A 473 -14.14 -37.74 56.53
C PRO A 473 -14.95 -38.82 57.24
N LEU A 474 -14.68 -40.10 56.96
CA LEU A 474 -15.39 -41.24 57.59
C LEU A 474 -15.39 -41.19 59.13
N GLN A 475 -14.39 -40.54 59.72
CA GLN A 475 -14.23 -40.39 61.17
C GLN A 475 -15.21 -39.39 61.82
N ALA A 476 -15.81 -38.52 61.02
CA ALA A 476 -16.78 -37.49 61.46
C ALA A 476 -18.23 -38.00 61.46
N ILE A 477 -18.46 -39.24 61.02
CA ILE A 477 -19.80 -39.79 60.81
C ILE A 477 -19.92 -41.14 61.51
N LYS A 478 -21.04 -41.32 62.19
CA LYS A 478 -21.48 -42.64 62.65
C LYS A 478 -22.50 -43.19 61.66
N VAL A 479 -22.14 -44.30 61.03
CA VAL A 479 -22.99 -44.96 60.03
C VAL A 479 -24.21 -45.55 60.73
N GLY A 480 -25.41 -45.19 60.25
CA GLY A 480 -26.69 -45.74 60.68
C GLY A 480 -27.13 -46.89 59.77
N ASP A 481 -28.42 -47.19 59.77
CA ASP A 481 -29.00 -48.18 58.87
C ASP A 481 -29.29 -47.58 57.48
N GLY A 482 -28.87 -48.26 56.41
CA GLY A 482 -29.03 -47.81 55.03
C GLY A 482 -28.25 -46.53 54.67
N SER A 483 -28.92 -45.58 53.98
CA SER A 483 -28.36 -44.29 53.56
C SER A 483 -28.40 -43.21 54.65
N MET A 484 -28.61 -43.60 55.91
CA MET A 484 -28.70 -42.68 57.05
C MET A 484 -27.41 -42.71 57.87
N GLY A 485 -26.91 -41.54 58.23
CA GLY A 485 -25.79 -41.36 59.13
C GLY A 485 -26.13 -40.40 60.26
N TYR A 486 -25.26 -40.35 61.26
CA TYR A 486 -25.35 -39.38 62.35
C TYR A 486 -24.06 -38.60 62.46
N VAL A 487 -24.20 -37.28 62.56
CA VAL A 487 -23.13 -36.36 62.95
C VAL A 487 -23.46 -35.79 64.31
N TYR A 488 -22.43 -35.44 65.08
CA TYR A 488 -22.60 -34.94 66.42
C TYR A 488 -22.14 -33.49 66.52
N THR A 489 -22.93 -32.66 67.20
CA THR A 489 -22.61 -31.28 67.55
C THR A 489 -22.60 -31.14 69.09
N VAL A 490 -22.23 -29.97 69.60
CA VAL A 490 -22.28 -29.68 71.04
C VAL A 490 -23.29 -28.56 71.29
N GLY A 491 -24.31 -28.85 72.10
CA GLY A 491 -25.33 -27.90 72.53
C GLY A 491 -24.79 -26.88 73.53
N THR A 492 -25.56 -25.82 73.82
CA THR A 492 -25.16 -24.74 74.74
C THR A 492 -24.95 -25.18 76.19
N ASP A 493 -25.37 -26.40 76.54
CA ASP A 493 -25.21 -27.02 77.86
C ASP A 493 -24.01 -27.98 77.93
N ASN A 494 -23.08 -27.90 76.96
CA ASN A 494 -21.92 -28.80 76.80
C ASN A 494 -22.28 -30.28 76.68
N LYS A 495 -23.50 -30.60 76.22
CA LYS A 495 -23.90 -31.96 75.87
C LYS A 495 -23.82 -32.21 74.38
N VAL A 496 -23.53 -33.46 74.03
CA VAL A 496 -23.51 -33.93 72.65
C VAL A 496 -24.94 -34.05 72.10
N GLU A 497 -25.22 -33.33 71.02
CA GLU A 497 -26.46 -33.42 70.24
C GLU A 497 -26.24 -34.27 68.99
N GLU A 498 -27.14 -35.22 68.74
CA GLU A 498 -27.09 -36.10 67.57
C GLU A 498 -27.97 -35.54 66.45
N HIS A 499 -27.38 -35.27 65.29
CA HIS A 499 -28.09 -34.83 64.10
C HIS A 499 -28.11 -35.94 63.06
N ARG A 500 -29.29 -36.22 62.53
CA ARG A 500 -29.49 -37.18 61.45
C ARG A 500 -29.12 -36.54 60.11
N VAL A 501 -28.29 -37.23 59.35
CA VAL A 501 -27.85 -36.80 58.01
C VAL A 501 -28.10 -37.91 56.99
N VAL A 502 -28.31 -37.51 55.74
CA VAL A 502 -28.44 -38.43 54.60
C VAL A 502 -27.08 -38.56 53.93
N LEU A 503 -26.52 -39.77 53.94
CA LEU A 503 -25.23 -40.07 53.34
C LEU A 503 -25.41 -40.40 51.85
N GLY A 504 -24.54 -39.81 51.04
CA GLY A 504 -24.35 -40.13 49.64
C GLY A 504 -23.18 -41.10 49.43
N PRO A 505 -22.68 -41.23 48.18
CA PRO A 505 -21.57 -42.12 47.88
C PRO A 505 -20.29 -41.76 48.65
N VAL A 506 -19.51 -42.81 48.95
CA VAL A 506 -18.17 -42.71 49.53
C VAL A 506 -17.19 -42.44 48.39
N GLU A 507 -16.45 -41.34 48.50
CA GLU A 507 -15.43 -40.90 47.55
C GLU A 507 -14.07 -40.90 48.26
N GLY A 508 -13.31 -42.00 48.09
CA GLY A 508 -12.03 -42.20 48.76
C GLY A 508 -12.18 -42.35 50.28
N GLU A 509 -11.56 -41.46 51.05
CA GLU A 509 -11.64 -41.42 52.53
C GLU A 509 -12.75 -40.51 53.07
N LYS A 510 -13.56 -39.93 52.17
CA LYS A 510 -14.65 -39.01 52.49
C LYS A 510 -15.99 -39.61 52.05
N VAL A 511 -17.07 -39.20 52.69
CA VAL A 511 -18.44 -39.52 52.27
C VAL A 511 -19.18 -38.22 52.03
N SER A 512 -19.91 -38.17 50.93
CA SER A 512 -20.78 -37.04 50.63
C SER A 512 -21.99 -37.04 51.56
N VAL A 513 -22.39 -35.88 52.08
CA VAL A 513 -23.63 -35.70 52.82
C VAL A 513 -24.54 -34.83 51.98
N LEU A 514 -25.67 -35.45 51.61
CA LEU A 514 -26.63 -34.89 50.67
C LEU A 514 -27.69 -34.03 51.37
N ASP A 515 -27.99 -34.31 52.64
CA ASP A 515 -28.97 -33.54 53.43
C ASP A 515 -28.72 -33.68 54.94
N GLY A 516 -29.18 -32.70 55.72
CA GLY A 516 -29.11 -32.69 57.20
C GLY A 516 -27.98 -31.87 57.82
N LEU A 517 -27.14 -31.22 57.01
CA LEU A 517 -26.07 -30.32 57.47
C LEU A 517 -26.37 -28.87 57.11
N ARG A 518 -25.96 -27.96 58.00
CA ARG A 518 -26.06 -26.51 57.81
C ARG A 518 -24.70 -25.87 58.05
N ASP A 519 -24.41 -24.78 57.34
CA ASP A 519 -23.12 -24.06 57.40
C ASP A 519 -22.75 -23.58 58.82
N ASP A 520 -23.74 -23.34 59.68
CA ASP A 520 -23.57 -22.89 61.07
C ASP A 520 -23.24 -24.03 62.06
N MET A 521 -23.34 -25.29 61.64
CA MET A 521 -23.07 -26.44 62.50
C MET A 521 -21.57 -26.63 62.75
N LYS A 522 -21.22 -26.87 64.01
CA LYS A 522 -19.87 -27.28 64.43
C LYS A 522 -19.88 -28.77 64.74
N LEU A 523 -19.21 -29.54 63.91
CA LEU A 523 -19.21 -31.00 63.94
C LEU A 523 -18.07 -31.51 64.80
N ILE A 524 -18.34 -32.53 65.60
CA ILE A 524 -17.35 -33.26 66.38
C ILE A 524 -16.58 -34.20 65.45
N VAL A 525 -15.25 -34.09 65.45
CA VAL A 525 -14.37 -35.01 64.72
C VAL A 525 -13.21 -35.43 65.63
N PRO A 526 -12.99 -36.73 65.93
CA PRO A 526 -13.75 -37.92 65.50
C PRO A 526 -14.93 -38.28 66.42
N VAL A 527 -15.89 -39.05 65.91
CA VAL A 527 -17.17 -39.39 66.56
C VAL A 527 -17.14 -40.68 67.40
N TYR A 528 -16.07 -41.47 67.33
CA TYR A 528 -16.01 -42.81 67.96
C TYR A 528 -16.35 -42.79 69.46
N GLU A 529 -17.26 -43.68 69.87
CA GLU A 529 -17.72 -43.92 71.25
C GLU A 529 -18.58 -42.84 71.93
N LEU A 530 -19.09 -41.83 71.20
CA LEU A 530 -20.01 -40.83 71.77
C LEU A 530 -21.49 -41.28 71.70
N LYS A 531 -22.24 -40.96 72.75
CA LYS A 531 -23.71 -41.11 72.81
C LYS A 531 -24.36 -39.74 73.00
N ALA A 532 -25.58 -39.59 72.46
CA ALA A 532 -26.38 -38.39 72.67
C ALA A 532 -26.56 -38.13 74.18
N GLY A 533 -26.30 -36.91 74.62
CA GLY A 533 -26.38 -36.50 76.03
C GLY A 533 -25.08 -36.66 76.85
N ASP A 534 -23.99 -37.17 76.28
CA ASP A 534 -22.69 -37.19 76.94
C ASP A 534 -22.19 -35.75 77.19
N VAL A 535 -21.67 -35.47 78.40
CA VAL A 535 -21.08 -34.17 78.73
C VAL A 535 -19.64 -34.15 78.22
N VAL A 536 -19.35 -33.23 77.30
CA VAL A 536 -18.04 -33.10 76.65
C VAL A 536 -17.43 -31.73 76.90
N SER A 537 -16.10 -31.68 76.99
CA SER A 537 -15.35 -30.43 77.07
C SER A 537 -14.83 -30.08 75.68
N VAL A 538 -15.10 -28.88 75.18
CA VAL A 538 -14.59 -28.44 73.87
C VAL A 538 -13.11 -28.10 74.00
N ALA A 539 -12.26 -28.75 73.22
CA ALA A 539 -10.87 -28.33 73.09
C ALA A 539 -10.83 -26.94 72.45
N SER A 540 -10.52 -25.90 73.22
CA SER A 540 -10.23 -24.57 72.68
C SER A 540 -8.87 -24.61 71.98
N GLY A 541 -8.88 -24.91 70.68
CA GLY A 541 -7.71 -24.99 69.80
C GLY A 541 -8.02 -24.52 68.37
N THR A 542 -7.74 -23.25 68.14
CA THR A 542 -7.18 -22.63 66.92
C THR A 542 -7.92 -22.78 65.57
N SER A 543 -8.48 -21.65 65.13
CA SER A 543 -8.78 -21.31 63.73
C SER A 543 -7.50 -21.33 62.87
N GLY A 544 -7.59 -21.88 61.66
CA GLY A 544 -6.56 -21.80 60.60
C GLY A 544 -6.23 -23.18 60.05
N ASN A 545 -6.39 -23.49 58.76
CA ASN A 545 -6.51 -22.66 57.58
C ASN A 545 -7.25 -23.44 56.49
#